data_AF-A0A6L3CF96-F1
#
_entry.id   AF-A0A6L3CF96-F1
#
_cell.length_a   1.000
_cell.length_b   1.000
_cell.length_c   1.000
_cell.angle_alpha   90.00
_cell.angle_beta   90.00
_cell.angle_gamma   90.00
#
_symmetry.space_group_name_H-M   'P 1'
#
loop_
_entity.id
_entity.type
_entity.pdbx_description
1 polymer ?
#
loop_
_entity_poly.entity_id
_entity_poly.type
_entity_poly.pdbx_seq_one_letter_code
_entity_poly.pdbx_strand_id
1 'polypeptide(L)' 'MARWSKQKRKKALGTTLFSGYYGLFLIFIYGPMIAMFILSFQGRRGGTSFPMRGSSFYWWQKLIEPSVVGDMQGA' A
#
# COMPACT_ATOMS: atom_id res chain seq x y z
N MET A 1 -14.45 -24.63 -42.56
CA MET A 1 -14.86 -23.67 -41.51
C MET A 1 -13.86 -23.73 -40.37
N ALA A 2 -13.00 -22.72 -40.20
CA ALA A 2 -12.28 -22.37 -38.96
C ALA A 2 -11.25 -21.26 -39.26
N ARG A 3 -11.61 -20.00 -39.00
CA ARG A 3 -10.70 -18.85 -39.08
C ARG A 3 -10.73 -18.09 -37.75
N TRP A 4 -10.34 -18.75 -36.67
CA TRP A 4 -10.32 -18.15 -35.33
C TRP A 4 -9.12 -18.63 -34.53
N SER A 5 -7.99 -17.91 -34.59
CA SER A 5 -6.92 -18.09 -33.58
C SER A 5 -5.89 -16.95 -33.49
N LYS A 6 -5.62 -16.16 -34.54
CA LYS A 6 -4.57 -15.12 -34.47
C LYS A 6 -4.97 -13.85 -33.70
N GLN A 7 -6.26 -13.55 -33.58
CA GLN A 7 -6.75 -12.29 -33.00
C GLN A 7 -6.72 -12.27 -31.46
N LYS A 8 -6.89 -13.43 -30.79
CA LYS A 8 -6.81 -13.54 -29.32
C LYS A 8 -5.41 -13.23 -28.78
N ARG A 9 -4.33 -13.65 -29.46
CA ARG A 9 -2.94 -13.37 -29.04
C ARG A 9 -2.56 -11.88 -29.13
N LYS A 10 -2.97 -11.20 -30.20
CA LYS A 10 -2.73 -9.75 -30.35
C LYS A 10 -3.48 -8.93 -29.29
N LYS A 11 -4.73 -9.32 -28.96
CA LYS A 11 -5.48 -8.72 -27.84
C LYS A 11 -4.81 -9.02 -26.49
N ALA A 12 -4.38 -10.25 -26.26
CA ALA A 12 -3.75 -10.66 -24.99
C ALA A 12 -2.47 -9.87 -24.70
N LEU A 13 -1.59 -9.67 -25.68
CA LEU A 13 -0.36 -8.89 -25.49
C LEU A 13 -0.63 -7.43 -25.12
N GLY A 14 -1.60 -6.78 -25.80
CA GLY A 14 -2.01 -5.42 -25.48
C GLY A 14 -2.63 -5.32 -24.08
N THR A 15 -3.45 -6.29 -23.69
CA THR A 15 -4.07 -6.34 -22.36
C THR A 15 -3.04 -6.59 -21.25
N THR A 16 -2.09 -7.51 -21.45
CA THR A 16 -1.04 -7.79 -20.46
C THR A 16 -0.10 -6.60 -20.28
N LEU A 17 0.27 -5.91 -21.36
CA LEU A 17 1.11 -4.71 -21.28
C LEU A 17 0.40 -3.57 -20.54
N PHE A 18 -0.87 -3.30 -20.87
CA PHE A 18 -1.67 -2.29 -20.16
C PHE A 18 -1.86 -2.66 -18.68
N SER A 19 -2.17 -3.92 -18.39
CA SER A 19 -2.31 -4.40 -17.01
C SER A 19 -1.01 -4.28 -16.22
N GLY A 20 0.13 -4.56 -16.84
CA GLY A 20 1.44 -4.38 -16.21
C GLY A 20 1.74 -2.92 -15.92
N TYR A 21 1.50 -2.03 -16.89
CA TYR A 21 1.66 -0.58 -16.71
C TYR A 21 0.75 -0.05 -15.60
N TYR A 22 -0.53 -0.41 -15.61
CA TYR A 22 -1.49 -0.01 -14.59
C TYR A 22 -1.11 -0.55 -13.21
N GLY A 23 -0.67 -1.81 -13.11
CA GLY A 23 -0.17 -2.38 -11.86
C GLY A 23 1.05 -1.64 -11.33
N LEU A 24 2.03 -1.33 -12.19
CA LEU A 24 3.21 -0.54 -11.81
C LEU A 24 2.83 0.87 -11.38
N PHE A 25 1.87 1.49 -12.07
CA PHE A 25 1.34 2.81 -11.74
C PHE A 25 0.71 2.83 -10.34
N LEU A 26 -0.10 1.81 -10.00
CA LEU A 26 -0.65 1.67 -8.65
C LEU A 26 0.45 1.45 -7.61
N ILE A 27 1.42 0.56 -7.87
CA ILE A 27 2.54 0.34 -6.95
C ILE A 27 3.33 1.63 -6.71
N PHE A 28 3.51 2.46 -7.74
CA PHE A 28 4.23 3.71 -7.58
C PHE A 28 3.46 4.73 -6.73
N ILE A 29 2.17 4.90 -6.97
CA ILE A 29 1.32 5.84 -6.21
C ILE A 29 1.11 5.36 -4.77
N TYR A 30 0.84 4.08 -4.58
CA TYR A 30 0.56 3.50 -3.26
C TYR A 30 1.83 3.02 -2.56
N GLY A 31 2.98 2.97 -3.23
CA GLY A 31 4.26 2.53 -2.66
C GLY A 31 4.62 3.30 -1.39
N PRO A 32 4.61 4.65 -1.39
CA PRO A 32 4.80 5.45 -0.19
C PRO A 32 3.77 5.15 0.89
N MET A 33 2.50 4.95 0.54
CA MET A 33 1.44 4.60 1.50
C MET A 33 1.65 3.23 2.13
N ILE A 34 2.04 2.23 1.34
CA ILE A 34 2.37 0.89 1.80
C ILE A 34 3.59 0.95 2.72
N ALA A 35 4.61 1.75 2.37
CA ALA A 35 5.78 1.98 3.20
C ALA A 35 5.39 2.58 4.56
N MET A 36 4.55 3.63 4.57
CA MET A 36 4.06 4.25 5.80
C MET A 36 3.21 3.29 6.63
N PHE A 37 2.34 2.51 5.98
CA PHE A 37 1.55 1.47 6.65
C PHE A 37 2.44 0.43 7.32
N ILE A 38 3.47 -0.05 6.64
CA ILE A 38 4.43 -1.00 7.20
C ILE A 38 5.22 -0.36 8.37
N LEU A 39 5.73 0.86 8.22
CA LEU A 39 6.43 1.59 9.29
C LEU A 39 5.52 1.86 10.51
N SER A 40 4.19 1.92 10.35
CA SER A 40 3.26 2.07 11.48
C SER A 40 3.33 0.92 12.49
N PHE A 41 3.80 -0.26 12.06
CA PHE A 41 4.07 -1.39 12.93
C PHE A 41 5.41 -1.27 13.66
N GLN A 42 6.05 -0.12 13.71
CA GLN A 42 7.23 0.06 14.53
C GLN A 42 6.87 0.51 15.95
N GLY A 43 7.77 0.29 16.91
CA GLY A 43 7.62 0.81 18.27
C GLY A 43 8.09 2.25 18.39
N ARG A 44 8.08 2.79 19.62
CA ARG A 44 8.56 4.15 19.96
C ARG A 44 10.03 4.42 19.59
N ARG A 45 10.83 3.36 19.39
CA ARG A 45 12.23 3.40 18.95
C ARG A 45 12.42 3.14 17.45
N GLY A 46 11.33 3.01 16.70
CA GLY A 46 11.34 2.86 15.25
C GLY A 46 11.80 4.13 14.54
N GLY A 47 12.54 3.98 13.45
CA GLY A 47 12.93 5.11 12.59
C GLY A 47 11.83 5.49 11.61
N THR A 48 11.88 6.71 11.06
CA THR A 48 10.89 7.23 10.09
C THR A 48 11.14 6.77 8.64
N SER A 49 12.04 5.81 8.43
CA SER A 49 12.47 5.36 7.11
C SER A 49 12.80 3.88 7.11
N PHE A 50 12.72 3.27 5.94
CA PHE A 50 13.15 1.88 5.74
C PHE A 50 14.68 1.76 5.82
N PRO A 51 15.21 0.62 6.31
CA PRO A 51 14.49 -0.57 6.78
C PRO A 51 13.94 -0.43 8.21
N MET A 52 12.79 -1.05 8.49
CA MET A 52 12.19 -1.04 9.83
C MET A 52 13.11 -1.65 10.88
N ARG A 53 13.23 -0.98 12.03
CA ARG A 53 13.90 -1.52 13.23
C ARG A 53 12.88 -2.13 14.19
N GLY A 54 12.59 -3.42 14.00
CA GLY A 54 11.65 -4.21 14.81
C GLY A 54 10.17 -3.99 14.46
N SER A 55 9.30 -4.82 15.03
CA SER A 55 7.84 -4.78 14.88
C SER A 55 7.13 -4.66 16.22
N SER A 56 6.07 -3.87 16.30
CA SER A 56 5.30 -3.53 17.49
C SER A 56 3.90 -3.06 17.12
N PHE A 57 2.94 -3.31 17.98
CA PHE A 57 1.57 -2.76 17.88
C PHE A 57 1.40 -1.50 18.74
N TYR A 58 2.48 -0.89 19.22
CA TYR A 58 2.45 0.26 20.12
C TYR A 58 1.59 1.42 19.59
N TRP A 59 1.81 1.85 18.34
CA TRP A 59 1.04 2.94 17.76
C TRP A 59 -0.42 2.57 17.51
N TRP A 60 -0.68 1.32 17.11
CA TRP A 60 -2.04 0.81 16.94
C TRP A 60 -2.82 0.79 18.25
N GLN A 61 -2.18 0.37 19.35
CA GLN A 61 -2.78 0.45 20.69
C GLN A 61 -3.04 1.91 21.09
N LYS A 62 -2.14 2.83 20.74
CA LYS A 62 -2.28 4.26 21.03
C LYS A 62 -3.46 4.92 20.29
N LEU A 63 -3.84 4.40 19.12
CA LEU A 63 -5.00 4.90 18.38
C LEU A 63 -6.34 4.57 19.07
N ILE A 64 -6.39 3.46 19.81
CA ILE A 64 -7.60 2.99 20.49
C ILE A 64 -7.62 3.42 21.96
N GLU A 65 -6.45 3.71 22.55
CA GLU A 65 -6.35 4.29 23.87
C GLU A 65 -7.09 5.64 23.92
N PRO A 66 -7.89 5.91 24.96
CA PRO A 66 -8.56 7.19 25.15
C PRO A 66 -7.54 8.33 25.10
N SER A 67 -7.54 9.10 24.02
CA SER A 67 -6.65 10.25 23.90
C SER A 67 -7.33 11.46 24.53
N VAL A 68 -6.76 11.97 25.63
CA VAL A 68 -7.15 13.24 26.26
C VAL A 68 -7.06 14.45 25.30
N VAL A 69 -6.38 14.28 24.16
CA VAL A 69 -6.28 15.30 23.11
C VAL A 69 -7.57 15.39 22.28
N GLY A 70 -8.37 14.31 22.22
CA GLY A 70 -9.68 14.30 21.55
C GLY A 70 -10.72 15.20 22.24
N ASP A 71 -10.64 15.31 23.57
CA ASP A 71 -11.54 16.16 24.37
C ASP A 71 -11.17 17.66 24.29
N MET A 72 -9.98 18.02 23.80
CA MET A 72 -9.54 19.42 23.64
C MET A 72 -9.84 20.02 22.27
N GLN A 73 -10.28 19.22 21.29
CA GLN A 73 -10.60 19.68 19.93
C GLN A 73 -12.10 19.94 19.71
N GLY A 74 -12.92 19.75 20.75
CA GLY A 74 -14.37 19.94 20.74
C GLY A 74 -14.90 21.03 21.69
N ALA A 75 -14.05 21.95 22.17
CA ALA A 75 -14.42 23.11 22.98
C ALA A 75 -13.85 24.40 22.38
#